data_AF-A0A011PZJ7-F1
#
_entry.id   AF-A0A011PZJ7-F1
#
_cell.length_a   1.000
_cell.length_b   1.000
_cell.length_c   1.000
_cell.angle_alpha   90.00
_cell.angle_beta   90.00
_cell.angle_gamma   90.00
#
_symmetry.space_group_name_H-M   'P 1'
#
loop_
_entity.id
_entity.type
_entity.pdbx_description
1 polymer ?
#
loop_
_entity_poly.entity_id
_entity_poly.type
_entity_poly.pdbx_seq_one_letter_code
_entity_poly.pdbx_strand_id
1 'polypeptide(L)'
;MVANLRQRVTAVNALLAAVYGEDTRLSVVLERLGANDQEIGHFREHAVTEACDRVVDAVSTCFQSLRNGSRDFLVLSRRLGLDGDVATLQEVGDELGVTRERVRQLEERARLKCRASRNRDAVEACLLEILALTRGPSLSRKSSAPDEGL
;
A
#
# COMPACT_ATOMS: atom_id res chain seq x y z
N MET A 1 7.92 -18.68 -7.09
CA MET A 1 7.09 -18.96 -5.89
C MET A 1 6.11 -17.82 -5.76
N VAL A 2 4.81 -18.06 -5.96
CA VAL A 2 3.80 -17.01 -5.79
C VAL A 2 3.74 -16.71 -4.31
N ALA A 3 4.13 -15.49 -3.91
CA ALA A 3 4.01 -15.04 -2.53
C ALA A 3 2.56 -15.28 -2.07
N ASN A 4 2.38 -15.91 -0.90
CA ASN A 4 1.06 -16.22 -0.38
C ASN A 4 0.27 -14.91 -0.26
N LEU A 5 -1.00 -14.88 -0.71
CA LEU A 5 -1.81 -13.66 -0.70
C LEU A 5 -1.82 -12.99 0.69
N ARG A 6 -1.86 -13.79 1.76
CA ARG A 6 -1.78 -13.29 3.14
C ARG A 6 -0.48 -12.55 3.43
N GLN A 7 0.65 -13.05 2.95
CA GLN A 7 1.95 -12.43 3.09
C GLN A 7 2.00 -11.10 2.34
N ARG A 8 1.49 -11.07 1.09
CA ARG A 8 1.41 -9.84 0.30
C ARG A 8 0.58 -8.76 1.00
N VAL A 9 -0.61 -9.11 1.49
CA VAL A 9 -1.48 -8.18 2.23
C VAL A 9 -0.79 -7.68 3.51
N THR A 10 -0.05 -8.56 4.21
CA THR A 10 0.70 -8.17 5.41
C THR A 10 1.80 -7.17 5.08
N ALA A 11 2.56 -7.43 4.01
CA ALA A 11 3.63 -6.55 3.56
C ALA A 11 3.10 -5.18 3.10
N VAL A 12 1.97 -5.16 2.38
CA VAL A 12 1.31 -3.91 1.98
C VAL A 12 0.75 -3.14 3.17
N ASN A 13 0.15 -3.81 4.16
CA ASN A 13 -0.25 -3.14 5.40
C ASN A 13 0.96 -2.51 6.11
N ALA A 14 2.11 -3.18 6.12
CA ALA A 14 3.33 -2.62 6.70
C ALA A 14 3.85 -1.40 5.90
N LEU A 15 3.68 -1.40 4.57
CA LEU A 15 3.97 -0.24 3.72
C LEU A 15 3.01 0.92 4.01
N LEU A 16 1.70 0.64 4.11
CA LEU A 16 0.69 1.63 4.49
C LEU A 16 1.03 2.22 5.87
N ALA A 17 1.39 1.39 6.84
CA ALA A 17 1.82 1.87 8.15
C ALA A 17 3.05 2.80 8.07
N ALA A 18 4.00 2.51 7.18
CA ALA A 18 5.15 3.40 6.94
C ALA A 18 4.75 4.73 6.28
N VAL A 19 3.78 4.72 5.36
CA VAL A 19 3.27 5.89 4.62
C VAL A 19 2.42 6.81 5.51
N TYR A 20 1.52 6.23 6.30
CA TYR A 20 0.63 6.99 7.19
C TYR A 20 1.32 7.35 8.50
N GLY A 21 2.27 6.54 8.97
CA GLY A 21 3.01 6.75 10.22
C GLY A 21 2.32 6.18 11.47
N GLU A 22 1.28 5.37 11.28
CA GLU A 22 0.48 4.69 12.31
C GLU A 22 0.18 3.25 11.86
N ASP A 23 -0.41 2.40 12.71
CA ASP A 23 -0.83 1.06 12.29
C ASP A 23 -2.02 1.14 11.32
N THR A 24 -1.72 1.14 10.02
CA THR A 24 -2.72 1.33 8.97
C THR A 24 -2.91 0.05 8.16
N ARG A 25 -4.15 -0.43 8.12
CA ARG A 25 -4.56 -1.57 7.28
C ARG A 25 -5.25 -1.09 6.02
N LEU A 26 -5.19 -1.91 4.97
CA LEU A 26 -5.85 -1.63 3.70
C LEU A 26 -7.35 -1.31 3.86
N SER A 27 -8.08 -2.07 4.68
CA SER A 27 -9.51 -1.80 4.91
C SER A 27 -9.75 -0.44 5.56
N VAL A 28 -8.91 -0.02 6.50
CA VAL A 28 -9.03 1.30 7.15
C VAL A 28 -8.86 2.42 6.15
N VAL A 29 -7.94 2.26 5.18
CA VAL A 29 -7.78 3.25 4.10
C VAL A 29 -9.01 3.27 3.20
N LEU A 30 -9.54 2.10 2.81
CA LEU A 30 -10.76 2.02 1.99
C LEU A 30 -11.97 2.67 2.70
N GLU A 31 -12.14 2.45 4.00
CA GLU A 31 -13.17 3.10 4.82
C GLU A 31 -13.01 4.62 4.83
N ARG A 32 -11.78 5.14 5.00
CA ARG A 32 -11.47 6.59 4.93
C ARG A 32 -11.79 7.19 3.56
N LEU A 33 -11.69 6.39 2.50
CA LEU A 33 -12.05 6.76 1.14
C LEU A 33 -13.56 6.64 0.84
N GLY A 34 -14.36 6.28 1.86
CA GLY A 34 -15.82 6.18 1.76
C GLY A 34 -16.33 4.84 1.22
N ALA A 35 -15.52 3.77 1.26
CA ALA A 35 -15.99 2.43 0.95
C ALA A 35 -16.85 1.88 2.10
N ASN A 36 -17.99 1.27 1.77
CA ASN A 36 -18.83 0.58 2.75
C ASN A 36 -18.42 -0.91 2.93
N ASP A 37 -19.00 -1.60 3.90
CA ASP A 37 -18.66 -3.00 4.21
C ASP A 37 -18.86 -3.96 3.02
N GLN A 38 -19.89 -3.74 2.20
CA GLN A 38 -20.15 -4.57 1.01
C GLN A 38 -19.08 -4.37 -0.05
N GLU A 39 -18.68 -3.11 -0.28
CA GLU A 39 -17.63 -2.74 -1.22
C GLU A 39 -16.27 -3.26 -0.76
N ILE A 40 -15.96 -3.17 0.54
CA ILE A 40 -14.74 -3.72 1.13
C ILE A 40 -14.71 -5.25 0.99
N GLY A 41 -15.85 -5.91 1.21
CA GLY A 41 -16.01 -7.35 0.98
C GLY A 41 -15.69 -7.73 -0.47
N HIS A 42 -16.37 -7.08 -1.43
CA HIS A 42 -16.15 -7.32 -2.85
C HIS A 42 -14.71 -7.04 -3.29
N PHE A 43 -14.12 -5.94 -2.81
CA PHE A 43 -12.74 -5.56 -3.06
C PHE A 43 -11.76 -6.63 -2.55
N ARG A 44 -11.98 -7.15 -1.33
CA ARG A 44 -11.14 -8.21 -0.75
C ARG A 44 -11.17 -9.49 -1.57
N GLU A 45 -12.32 -9.83 -2.16
CA GLU A 45 -12.47 -11.03 -2.97
C GLU A 45 -11.88 -10.89 -4.38
N HIS A 46 -12.02 -9.72 -5.00
CA HIS A 46 -11.79 -9.56 -6.44
C HIS A 46 -10.58 -8.68 -6.79
N ALA A 47 -10.17 -7.77 -5.91
CA ALA A 47 -9.20 -6.73 -6.25
C ALA A 47 -8.01 -6.62 -5.28
N VAL A 48 -7.99 -7.36 -4.18
CA VAL A 48 -6.93 -7.26 -3.17
C VAL A 48 -5.53 -7.50 -3.74
N THR A 49 -5.38 -8.47 -4.66
CA THR A 49 -4.09 -8.79 -5.27
C THR A 49 -3.61 -7.64 -6.15
N GLU A 50 -4.48 -7.13 -7.01
CA GLU A 50 -4.18 -5.99 -7.89
C GLU A 50 -3.89 -4.74 -7.07
N ALA A 51 -4.68 -4.48 -6.03
CA ALA A 51 -4.47 -3.35 -5.14
C ALA A 51 -3.13 -3.42 -4.41
N CYS A 52 -2.70 -4.61 -3.98
CA CYS A 52 -1.39 -4.77 -3.39
C CYS A 52 -0.28 -4.38 -4.37
N ASP A 53 -0.34 -4.87 -5.62
CA ASP A 53 0.66 -4.55 -6.64
C ASP A 53 0.66 -3.04 -6.96
N ARG A 54 -0.51 -2.47 -7.24
CA ARG A 54 -0.62 -1.06 -7.63
C ARG A 54 -0.23 -0.10 -6.51
N VAL A 55 -0.51 -0.42 -5.25
CA VAL A 55 -0.06 0.39 -4.10
C VAL A 55 1.46 0.37 -3.99
N VAL A 56 2.09 -0.80 -4.15
CA VAL A 56 3.55 -0.91 -4.13
C VAL A 56 4.17 -0.12 -5.28
N ASP A 57 3.62 -0.24 -6.48
CA ASP A 57 4.09 0.47 -7.68
C ASP A 57 3.93 1.98 -7.56
N ALA A 58 2.80 2.45 -7.00
CA ALA A 58 2.55 3.87 -6.77
C ALA A 58 3.62 4.48 -5.84
N VAL A 59 3.88 3.83 -4.69
CA VAL A 59 4.91 4.31 -3.75
C VAL A 59 6.31 4.18 -4.35
N SER A 60 6.62 3.07 -5.04
CA SER A 60 7.90 2.88 -5.75
C SER A 60 8.16 4.02 -6.73
N THR A 61 7.16 4.38 -7.53
CA THR A 61 7.22 5.47 -8.51
C THR A 61 7.52 6.81 -7.84
N CYS A 62 6.87 7.11 -6.70
CA CYS A 62 7.19 8.30 -5.92
C CYS A 62 8.65 8.28 -5.43
N PHE A 63 9.16 7.13 -5.00
CA PHE A 63 10.54 7.01 -4.55
C PHE A 63 11.54 7.24 -5.68
N GLN A 64 11.28 6.73 -6.90
CA GLN A 64 12.18 6.89 -8.04
C GLN A 64 12.48 8.36 -8.38
N SER A 65 11.55 9.28 -8.06
CA SER A 65 11.76 10.72 -8.25
C SER A 65 12.69 11.38 -7.22
N LEU A 66 13.13 10.65 -6.17
CA LEU A 66 13.98 11.18 -5.10
C LEU A 66 15.44 10.80 -5.29
N ARG A 67 16.33 11.66 -4.77
CA ARG A 67 17.75 11.30 -4.64
C ARG A 67 17.92 10.05 -3.77
N ASN A 68 18.63 9.06 -4.31
CA ASN A 68 18.83 7.73 -3.72
C ASN A 68 17.54 6.94 -3.50
N GLY A 69 16.42 7.35 -4.12
CA GLY A 69 15.11 6.78 -3.86
C GLY A 69 15.00 5.30 -4.22
N SER A 70 15.57 4.88 -5.34
CA SER A 70 15.56 3.46 -5.75
C SER A 70 16.23 2.56 -4.72
N ARG A 71 17.38 2.99 -4.15
CA ARG A 71 18.09 2.22 -3.13
C ARG A 71 17.35 2.20 -1.80
N ASP A 72 16.76 3.32 -1.40
CA ASP A 72 15.98 3.42 -0.16
C ASP A 72 14.72 2.55 -0.25
N PHE A 73 14.03 2.58 -1.39
CA PHE A 73 12.86 1.75 -1.63
C PHE A 73 13.21 0.26 -1.70
N LEU A 74 14.35 -0.11 -2.31
CA LEU A 74 14.81 -1.50 -2.30
C LEU A 74 15.01 -2.04 -0.89
N VAL A 75 15.72 -1.30 -0.03
CA VAL A 75 15.91 -1.70 1.38
C VAL A 75 14.56 -1.84 2.08
N LEU A 76 13.66 -0.87 1.88
CA LEU A 76 12.32 -0.91 2.46
C LEU A 76 11.53 -2.13 1.97
N SER A 77 11.54 -2.40 0.67
CA SER A 77 10.85 -3.52 0.03
C SER A 77 11.25 -4.86 0.61
N ARG A 78 12.57 -5.11 0.70
CA ARG A 78 13.12 -6.33 1.31
C ARG A 78 12.76 -6.46 2.79
N ARG A 79 12.82 -5.35 3.54
CA ARG A 79 12.55 -5.32 4.99
C ARG A 79 11.07 -5.44 5.35
N LEU A 80 10.17 -5.08 4.43
CA LEU A 80 8.72 -5.23 4.61
C LEU A 80 8.18 -6.53 4.00
N GLY A 81 8.96 -7.23 3.18
CA GLY A 81 8.52 -8.43 2.47
C GLY A 81 7.62 -8.14 1.27
N LEU A 82 7.80 -6.99 0.61
CA LEU A 82 7.03 -6.66 -0.60
C LEU A 82 7.45 -7.54 -1.79
N ASP A 83 8.74 -7.91 -1.85
CA ASP A 83 9.32 -8.80 -2.87
C ASP A 83 9.45 -10.26 -2.40
N GLY A 84 8.69 -10.67 -1.37
CA GLY A 84 8.72 -12.03 -0.82
C GLY A 84 8.94 -12.05 0.69
N ASP A 85 9.88 -12.87 1.16
CA ASP A 85 10.14 -13.00 2.60
C ASP A 85 10.79 -11.75 3.19
N VAL A 86 10.42 -11.45 4.43
CA VAL A 86 11.01 -10.36 5.20
C VAL A 86 12.48 -10.68 5.44
N ALA A 87 13.36 -9.94 4.76
CA ALA A 87 14.79 -10.06 4.95
C ALA A 87 15.22 -9.33 6.22
N THR A 88 16.23 -9.85 6.91
CA THR A 88 16.92 -9.21 8.03
C THR A 88 17.83 -8.08 7.57
N LEU A 89 18.24 -7.20 8.49
CA LEU A 89 19.24 -6.17 8.18
C LEU A 89 20.57 -6.74 7.70
N GLN A 90 20.93 -7.95 8.16
CA GLN A 90 22.17 -8.61 7.79
C GLN A 90 22.08 -9.14 6.36
N GLU A 91 21.01 -9.87 6.02
CA GLU A 91 20.79 -10.41 4.67
C GLU A 91 20.77 -9.29 3.62
N VAL A 92 20.05 -8.20 3.88
CA VAL A 92 20.04 -7.03 2.98
C VAL A 92 21.42 -6.36 2.91
N GLY A 93 22.20 -6.41 3.99
CA GLY A 93 23.56 -5.86 4.03
C GLY A 93 24.50 -6.66 3.13
N ASP A 94 24.43 -7.99 3.24
CA ASP A 94 25.21 -8.93 2.45
C ASP A 94 24.84 -8.80 0.95
N GLU A 95 23.55 -8.69 0.62
CA GLU A 95 23.05 -8.46 -0.74
C GLU A 95 23.57 -7.15 -1.35
N LEU A 96 23.67 -6.08 -0.55
CA LEU A 96 24.04 -4.74 -1.01
C LEU A 96 25.55 -4.42 -0.82
N GLY A 97 26.33 -5.37 -0.28
CA GLY A 97 27.74 -5.17 0.06
C GLY A 97 27.97 -4.05 1.08
N VAL A 98 27.07 -3.90 2.06
CA VAL A 98 27.17 -2.89 3.13
C VAL A 98 26.94 -3.50 4.51
N THR A 99 27.37 -2.77 5.54
CA THR A 99 27.17 -3.22 6.92
C THR A 99 25.69 -3.22 7.32
N ARG A 100 25.34 -4.08 8.27
CA ARG A 100 24.03 -4.09 8.93
C ARG A 100 23.60 -2.70 9.43
N GLU A 101 24.53 -1.95 10.02
CA GLU A 101 24.25 -0.60 10.50
C GLU A 101 23.94 0.37 9.35
N ARG A 102 24.62 0.20 8.21
CA ARG A 102 24.31 0.99 7.03
C ARG A 102 22.90 0.69 6.50
N VAL A 103 22.48 -0.58 6.49
CA VAL A 103 21.10 -0.94 6.12
C VAL A 103 20.09 -0.30 7.06
N ARG A 104 20.33 -0.33 8.38
CA ARG A 104 19.46 0.31 9.38
C ARG A 104 19.26 1.80 9.06
N GLN A 105 20.34 2.52 8.76
CA GLN A 105 20.27 3.94 8.39
C GLN A 105 19.48 4.17 7.10
N LEU A 106 19.64 3.30 6.10
CA LEU A 106 18.89 3.37 4.84
C LEU A 106 17.40 3.10 5.09
N GLU A 107 17.05 2.10 5.91
CA GLU A 107 15.67 1.78 6.29
C GLU A 107 15.01 2.98 7.00
N GLU A 108 15.68 3.56 7.99
CA GLU A 108 15.18 4.73 8.72
C GLU A 108 14.95 5.93 7.79
N ARG A 109 15.90 6.21 6.90
CA ARG A 109 15.77 7.25 5.88
C ARG A 109 14.60 6.97 4.92
N ALA A 110 14.42 5.73 4.49
CA ALA A 110 13.31 5.32 3.64
C ALA A 110 11.96 5.55 4.34
N ARG A 111 11.83 5.14 5.60
CA ARG A 111 10.61 5.36 6.40
C ARG A 111 10.28 6.84 6.58
N LEU A 112 11.28 7.70 6.76
CA LEU A 112 11.04 9.16 6.79
C LEU A 112 10.51 9.68 5.44
N LYS A 113 11.06 9.19 4.32
CA LYS A 113 10.58 9.53 2.97
C LYS A 113 9.16 9.01 2.70
N CYS A 114 8.76 7.87 3.27
CA CYS A 114 7.41 7.33 3.14
C CYS A 114 6.33 8.28 3.66
N ARG A 115 6.63 9.07 4.69
CA ARG A 115 5.67 9.97 5.34
C ARG A 115 5.33 11.24 4.55
N ALA A 116 5.94 11.43 3.38
CA ALA A 116 5.61 12.56 2.51
C ALA A 116 4.16 12.45 2.01
N SER A 117 3.42 13.57 2.02
CA SER A 117 2.01 13.63 1.61
C SER A 117 1.78 13.00 0.24
N ARG A 118 2.66 13.29 -0.73
CA ARG A 118 2.59 12.73 -2.08
C ARG A 118 2.47 11.20 -2.14
N ASN A 119 3.03 10.47 -1.18
CA ASN A 119 2.93 9.01 -1.16
C ASN A 119 1.54 8.58 -0.66
N ARG A 120 0.95 9.32 0.30
CA ARG A 120 -0.44 9.11 0.72
C ARG A 120 -1.38 9.42 -0.44
N ASP A 121 -1.19 10.57 -1.08
CA ASP A 121 -2.00 11.00 -2.23
C ASP A 121 -1.95 9.95 -3.36
N ALA A 122 -0.77 9.39 -3.65
CA ALA A 122 -0.61 8.35 -4.65
C ALA A 122 -1.30 7.02 -4.27
N VAL A 123 -1.23 6.62 -3.00
CA VAL A 123 -1.92 5.42 -2.49
C VAL A 123 -3.44 5.61 -2.56
N GLU A 124 -3.94 6.76 -2.12
CA GLU A 124 -5.37 7.06 -2.10
C GLU A 124 -5.94 7.15 -3.52
N ALA A 125 -5.25 7.83 -4.44
CA ALA A 125 -5.62 7.88 -5.85
C ALA A 125 -5.70 6.47 -6.46
N CYS A 126 -4.68 5.64 -6.22
CA CYS A 126 -4.65 4.27 -6.70
C CYS A 126 -5.82 3.43 -6.17
N LEU A 127 -6.11 3.50 -4.87
CA LEU A 127 -7.19 2.72 -4.27
C LEU A 127 -8.58 3.21 -4.72
N LEU A 128 -8.75 4.52 -4.89
CA LEU A 128 -9.97 5.11 -5.45
C LEU A 128 -10.24 4.63 -6.87
N GLU A 129 -9.22 4.56 -7.73
CA GLU A 129 -9.36 4.03 -9.08
C GLU A 129 -9.81 2.56 -9.08
N ILE A 130 -9.21 1.73 -8.23
CA ILE A 130 -9.59 0.31 -8.13
C ILE A 130 -11.01 0.16 -7.58
N LEU A 131 -11.40 0.96 -6.58
CA LEU A 131 -12.77 1.00 -6.07
C LEU A 131 -13.76 1.40 -7.16
N ALA A 132 -13.44 2.40 -7.99
CA ALA A 132 -14.29 2.81 -9.10
C ALA A 132 -14.47 1.71 -10.15
N LEU A 133 -13.39 0.97 -10.47
CA LEU A 133 -13.42 -0.14 -11.42
C LEU A 133 -14.20 -1.35 -10.88
N THR A 134 -14.08 -1.63 -9.58
CA THR A 134 -14.78 -2.75 -8.93
C THR A 134 -16.25 -2.49 -8.67
N ARG A 135 -16.66 -1.21 -8.55
CA ARG A 135 -18.07 -0.83 -8.40
C ARG A 135 -18.91 -1.17 -9.64
N GLY A 136 -18.33 -1.15 -10.84
CA GLY A 136 -19.04 -1.32 -12.11
C GLY A 136 -20.22 -0.33 -12.30
N PRO A 137 -20.83 -0.24 -13.48
CA PRO A 137 -21.99 0.64 -13.68
C PRO A 137 -23.28 0.19 -12.95
N SER A 138 -23.25 -0.87 -12.13
CA SER A 138 -24.46 -1.53 -11.57
C SER A 138 -24.89 -1.09 -10.17
N LEU A 139 -24.21 -0.14 -9.52
CA LEU A 139 -24.71 0.45 -8.26
C LEU A 139 -25.49 1.76 -8.46
N SER A 140 -25.77 2.14 -9.71
CA SER A 140 -26.71 3.20 -10.05
C SER A 140 -28.16 2.69 -10.05
N ARG A 141 -28.66 2.17 -8.90
CA ARG A 141 -30.11 2.16 -8.56
C ARG A 141 -30.38 1.62 -7.15
N LYS A 142 -31.20 2.39 -6.41
CA LYS A 142 -31.72 2.22 -5.03
C LYS A 142 -30.76 2.75 -3.96
N SER A 143 -31.13 3.61 -3.01
CA SER A 143 -32.36 4.32 -2.58
C SER A 143 -31.82 5.43 -1.65
N SER A 144 -32.32 6.67 -1.57
CA SER A 144 -33.69 7.03 -1.25
C SER A 144 -33.99 8.47 -1.65
N ALA A 145 -35.11 8.65 -2.36
CA ALA A 145 -35.92 9.86 -2.20
C ALA A 145 -36.66 9.76 -0.85
N PRO A 146 -36.75 10.81 -0.03
CA PRO A 146 -37.91 10.97 0.82
C PRO A 146 -39.07 11.44 -0.05
N ASP A 147 -40.11 10.63 0.00
CA ASP A 147 -41.48 10.81 -0.44
C ASP A 147 -42.00 12.23 -0.15
N GLU A 148 -42.69 12.82 -1.14
CA GLU A 148 -43.50 14.01 -0.92
C GLU A 148 -44.63 13.69 0.05
N GLY A 149 -44.75 14.46 1.12
CA GLY A 149 -45.84 14.35 2.08
C GLY A 149 -46.18 15.68 2.73
N LEU A 150 -47.28 16.27 2.23
CA LEU A 150 -48.05 17.45 2.67
C LEU A 150 -47.69 18.81 2.07
#